data_AF-A0A7K2Q9Z8-F1
#
_entry.id   AF-A0A7K2Q9Z8-F1
#
_cell.length_a   1.000
_cell.length_b   1.000
_cell.length_c   1.000
_cell.angle_alpha   90.00
_cell.angle_beta   90.00
_cell.angle_gamma   90.00
#
_symmetry.space_group_name_H-M   'P 1'
#
loop_
_entity.id
_entity.type
_entity.pdbx_description
1 polymer ?
#
loop_
_entity_poly.entity_id
_entity_poly.type
_entity_poly.pdbx_seq_one_letter_code
_entity_poly.pdbx_strand_id
1 'polypeptide(L)' 'ALVPNLQQLTTTTVRRSVAWDAQNARIRSEVARGATDVGYLPLYIGSLAEPFFTTDYERDWVAGCMTQWYGITRIHRL' A
#
# COMPACT_ATOMS: atom_id res chain seq x y z
N ALA A 1 -11.63 -12.89 -26.80
CA ALA A 1 -10.85 -11.74 -26.30
C ALA A 1 -11.74 -10.95 -25.34
N LEU A 2 -11.20 -10.41 -24.23
CA LEU A 2 -11.98 -9.53 -23.34
C LEU A 2 -12.38 -8.26 -24.10
N VAL A 3 -13.50 -7.63 -23.76
CA VAL A 3 -13.86 -6.31 -24.29
C VAL A 3 -12.79 -5.27 -23.90
N PRO A 4 -12.51 -4.23 -24.70
CA PRO A 4 -11.37 -3.32 -24.48
C PRO A 4 -11.29 -2.71 -23.06
N ASN A 5 -12.41 -2.29 -22.49
CA ASN A 5 -12.45 -1.74 -21.13
C ASN A 5 -12.03 -2.76 -20.07
N LEU A 6 -12.37 -4.04 -20.27
CA LEU A 6 -11.99 -5.11 -19.36
C LEU A 6 -10.51 -5.46 -19.51
N GLN A 7 -9.96 -5.43 -20.73
CA GLN A 7 -8.51 -5.56 -20.95
C GLN A 7 -7.75 -4.43 -20.22
N GLN A 8 -8.19 -3.19 -20.38
CA GLN A 8 -7.58 -2.03 -19.73
C GLN A 8 -7.64 -2.13 -18.20
N LEU A 9 -8.78 -2.57 -17.66
CA LEU A 9 -8.93 -2.81 -16.23
C LEU A 9 -7.95 -3.90 -15.76
N THR A 10 -7.87 -5.04 -16.47
CA THR A 10 -6.92 -6.11 -16.15
C THR A 10 -5.47 -5.61 -16.16
N THR A 11 -5.05 -4.91 -17.21
CA THR A 11 -3.68 -4.35 -17.29
C THR A 11 -3.40 -3.38 -16.14
N THR A 12 -4.37 -2.53 -15.80
CA THR A 12 -4.23 -1.58 -14.69
C THR A 12 -4.10 -2.29 -13.35
N THR A 13 -4.92 -3.32 -13.12
CA THR A 13 -4.87 -4.13 -11.89
C THR A 13 -3.54 -4.88 -11.77
N VAL A 14 -3.05 -5.49 -12.85
CA VAL A 14 -1.74 -6.17 -12.85
C VAL A 14 -0.61 -5.18 -12.55
N ARG A 15 -0.62 -3.99 -13.15
CA ARG A 15 0.39 -2.97 -12.86
C ARG A 15 0.39 -2.55 -11.39
N ARG A 16 -0.81 -2.41 -10.79
CA ARG A 16 -0.97 -2.09 -9.37
C ARG A 16 -0.50 -3.22 -8.45
N SER A 17 -0.77 -4.48 -8.81
CA SER A 17 -0.32 -5.62 -8.00
C SER A 17 1.20 -5.72 -7.97
N VAL A 18 1.87 -5.56 -9.11
CA VAL A 18 3.35 -5.56 -9.16
C VAL A 18 3.94 -4.43 -8.33
N ALA A 19 3.34 -3.23 -8.38
CA ALA A 19 3.79 -2.11 -7.55
C ALA A 19 3.61 -2.39 -6.05
N TRP A 20 2.49 -3.01 -5.67
CA TRP A 20 2.24 -3.45 -4.29
C TRP A 20 3.23 -4.51 -3.83
N ASP A 21 3.49 -5.52 -4.65
CA ASP A 21 4.42 -6.62 -4.31
C ASP A 21 5.84 -6.08 -4.03
N ALA A 22 6.31 -5.15 -4.85
CA ALA A 22 7.60 -4.49 -4.63
C ALA A 22 7.63 -3.69 -3.32
N GLN A 23 6.58 -2.94 -3.02
CA GLN A 23 6.45 -2.19 -1.77
C GLN A 23 6.39 -3.12 -0.54
N ASN A 24 5.58 -4.16 -0.60
CA ASN A 24 5.44 -5.16 0.47
C ASN A 24 6.78 -5.85 0.76
N ALA A 25 7.54 -6.22 -0.28
CA ALA A 25 8.87 -6.81 -0.12
C ALA A 25 9.83 -5.87 0.63
N ARG A 26 9.83 -4.57 0.29
CA ARG A 26 10.62 -3.55 1.00
C ARG A 26 10.20 -3.44 2.46
N ILE A 27 8.91 -3.23 2.74
CA ILE A 27 8.36 -3.10 4.09
C ILE A 27 8.78 -4.29 4.96
N ARG A 28 8.63 -5.52 4.44
CA ARG A 28 9.04 -6.73 5.16
C ARG A 28 10.54 -6.76 5.47
N SER A 29 11.38 -6.29 4.56
CA SER A 29 12.81 -6.19 4.79
C SER A 29 13.16 -5.18 5.90
N GLU A 30 12.49 -4.02 5.92
CA GLU A 30 12.68 -3.00 6.94
C GLU A 30 12.20 -3.49 8.31
N VAL A 31 11.01 -4.09 8.39
CA VAL A 31 10.47 -4.67 9.63
C VAL A 31 11.35 -5.79 10.16
N ALA A 32 11.88 -6.65 9.28
CA ALA A 32 12.82 -7.70 9.69
C ALA A 32 14.11 -7.14 10.30
N ARG A 33 14.46 -5.88 10.01
CA ARG A 33 15.57 -5.14 10.64
C ARG A 33 15.14 -4.37 11.90
N GLY A 34 13.89 -4.53 12.34
CA GLY A 34 13.34 -3.87 13.52
C GLY A 34 12.72 -2.50 13.27
N ALA A 35 12.50 -2.10 12.02
CA ALA A 35 11.84 -0.82 11.73
C ALA A 35 10.37 -0.84 12.18
N THR A 36 9.98 0.19 12.94
CA THR A 36 8.60 0.43 13.38
C THR A 36 7.98 1.69 12.76
N ASP A 37 8.78 2.43 11.97
CA ASP A 37 8.38 3.53 11.09
C ASP A 37 8.94 3.24 9.70
N VAL A 38 8.05 3.11 8.69
CA VAL A 38 8.44 2.72 7.33
C VAL A 38 7.93 3.68 6.28
N GLY A 39 8.67 3.78 5.18
CA GLY A 39 8.24 4.51 4.02
C GLY A 39 7.10 3.78 3.29
N TYR A 40 6.06 4.51 2.92
CA TYR A 40 4.93 4.02 2.14
C TYR A 40 4.70 4.93 0.92
N LEU A 41 4.64 4.31 -0.25
CA LEU A 41 4.29 4.90 -1.53
C LEU A 41 2.80 4.67 -1.81
N PRO A 42 1.98 5.73 -1.93
CA PRO A 42 0.56 5.61 -2.20
C PRO A 42 0.25 4.87 -3.51
N LEU A 43 -0.65 3.89 -3.47
CA LEU A 43 -1.12 3.15 -4.65
C LEU A 43 -2.64 3.34 -4.82
N TYR A 44 -3.03 4.18 -5.77
CA TYR A 44 -4.45 4.42 -6.05
C TYR A 44 -5.15 3.15 -6.56
N ILE A 45 -6.11 2.62 -5.80
CA ILE A 45 -7.00 1.54 -6.22
C ILE A 45 -8.34 2.17 -6.61
N GLY A 46 -8.75 2.03 -7.88
CA GLY A 46 -10.07 2.47 -8.34
C GLY A 46 -10.36 3.97 -8.12
N SER A 47 -9.36 4.84 -8.24
CA SER A 47 -9.47 6.29 -7.98
C SER A 47 -9.77 6.66 -6.53
N LEU A 48 -9.79 5.69 -5.62
CA LEU A 48 -9.74 5.94 -4.20
C LEU A 48 -8.28 6.25 -3.86
N ALA A 49 -8.05 7.45 -3.32
CA ALA A 49 -6.82 7.68 -2.57
C ALA A 49 -6.87 6.75 -1.36
N GLU A 50 -5.89 5.87 -1.20
CA GLU A 50 -5.72 5.29 0.13
C GLU A 50 -5.38 6.46 1.07
N PRO A 51 -6.00 6.55 2.25
CA PRO A 51 -5.75 7.63 3.18
C PRO A 51 -4.29 7.48 3.64
N PHE A 52 -3.44 8.40 3.18
CA PHE A 52 -2.03 8.47 3.58
C PHE A 52 -1.67 9.78 4.25
N PHE A 53 -2.66 10.63 4.46
CA PHE A 53 -2.47 12.00 4.88
C PHE A 53 -3.16 12.32 6.19
N THR A 54 -3.75 11.32 6.84
CA THR A 54 -4.33 11.57 8.15
C THR A 54 -3.21 11.70 9.18
N THR A 55 -3.32 12.74 9.99
CA THR A 55 -2.57 12.87 11.24
C THR A 55 -3.17 11.98 12.34
N ASP A 56 -4.37 11.44 12.10
CA ASP A 56 -5.12 10.57 12.99
C ASP A 56 -4.97 9.11 12.54
N TYR A 57 -3.90 8.47 13.02
CA TYR A 57 -3.53 7.09 12.70
C TYR A 57 -4.55 6.06 13.21
N GLU A 58 -5.33 6.37 14.25
CA GLU A 58 -6.35 5.46 14.77
C GLU A 58 -7.54 5.31 13.82
N ARG A 59 -7.81 6.35 13.01
CA ARG A 59 -8.88 6.36 12.01
C ARG A 59 -8.39 5.98 10.61
N ASP A 60 -7.08 5.85 10.41
CA ASP A 60 -6.52 5.44 9.14
C ASP A 60 -6.61 3.93 8.96
N TRP A 61 -7.37 3.47 7.98
CA TRP A 61 -7.48 2.04 7.73
C TRP A 61 -6.16 1.44 7.21
N VAL A 62 -5.32 2.20 6.51
CA VAL A 62 -4.01 1.73 6.06
C VAL A 62 -3.07 1.60 7.25
N ALA A 63 -3.02 2.60 8.14
CA ALA A 63 -2.21 2.49 9.36
C ALA A 63 -2.67 1.33 10.25
N GLY A 64 -3.98 1.12 10.38
CA GLY A 64 -4.56 -0.04 11.07
C GLY A 64 -4.11 -1.36 10.46
N CYS A 65 -4.19 -1.50 9.12
CA CYS A 65 -3.68 -2.66 8.41
C CYS A 65 -2.16 -2.85 8.62
N MET A 66 -1.38 -1.79 8.54
CA MET A 66 0.07 -1.84 8.69
C MET A 66 0.47 -2.27 10.11
N THR A 67 -0.24 -1.77 11.12
CA THR A 67 -0.07 -2.16 12.52
C THR A 67 -0.40 -3.63 12.71
N GLN A 68 -1.55 -4.08 12.23
CA GLN A 68 -2.02 -5.45 12.41
C GLN A 68 -1.15 -6.49 11.70
N TRP A 69 -0.74 -6.22 10.46
CA TRP A 69 -0.08 -7.23 9.61
C TRP A 69 1.45 -7.19 9.67
N TYR A 70 2.04 -6.07 10.08
CA TYR A 70 3.49 -5.88 10.10
C TYR A 70 4.03 -5.43 11.45
N GLY A 71 3.19 -5.09 12.44
CA GLY A 71 3.64 -4.61 13.74
C GLY A 71 4.25 -3.20 13.70
N ILE A 72 3.92 -2.42 12.67
CA ILE A 72 4.48 -1.09 12.42
C ILE A 72 3.62 -0.04 13.15
N THR A 73 4.27 0.92 13.80
CA THR A 73 3.58 1.98 14.57
C THR A 73 3.38 3.28 13.79
N ARG A 74 4.14 3.46 12.70
CA ARG A 74 4.11 4.68 11.89
C ARG A 74 4.41 4.37 10.43
N ILE A 75 3.74 5.10 9.53
CA ILE A 75 4.07 5.16 8.11
C ILE A 75 4.29 6.61 7.72
N HIS A 76 5.27 6.84 6.85
CA HIS A 76 5.54 8.15 6.26
C HIS A 76 5.60 8.04 4.74
N ARG A 77 5.32 9.14 4.05
CA ARG A 77 5.41 9.17 2.59
C ARG A 77 6.86 9.01 2.16
N LEU A 78 7.10 8.09 1.23
CA LEU A 78 8.38 7.94 0.53
C LEU A 78 8.49 8.92 -0.66
#